data_AF-A0A4C1SQ75-F1
#
_entry.id   AF-A0A4C1SQ75-F1
#
_cell.length_a   1.000
_cell.length_b   1.000
_cell.length_c   1.000
_cell.angle_alpha   90.00
_cell.angle_beta   90.00
_cell.angle_gamma   90.00
#
_symmetry.space_group_name_H-M   'P 1'
#
loop_
_entity.id
_entity.type
_entity.pdbx_description
1 polymer ?
#
loop_
_entity_poly.entity_id
_entity_poly.type
_entity_poly.pdbx_seq_one_letter_code
_entity_poly.pdbx_strand_id
1 'polypeptide(L)'
;MVKKWARLFQQGRESCEDDPRPGRETLNAERYLRFLQNDLPVLLENISPELIQTMWLQNDGCPAHYALRVREHLHNVYPGRWIGRLGPILWPPRSPDLNPLDFFYWGCLKEKVYKTDVTSIEQLRTRIEIAAQEINEAGFARRLKRSFIRRCRACIAAGGAHFEHLL
;
A
#
# COMPACT_ATOMS: atom_id res chain seq x y z
N MET A 1 -17.25 4.10 -0.23
CA MET A 1 -17.03 2.67 0.06
C MET A 1 -17.67 2.28 1.39
N VAL A 2 -17.26 2.87 2.53
CA VAL A 2 -17.86 2.61 3.87
C VAL A 2 -19.37 2.95 3.95
N LYS A 3 -19.82 4.07 3.38
CA LYS A 3 -21.26 4.44 3.35
C LYS A 3 -22.11 3.45 2.54
N LYS A 4 -21.55 2.87 1.46
CA LYS A 4 -22.22 1.84 0.64
C LYS A 4 -22.30 0.52 1.42
N TRP A 5 -21.21 0.14 2.09
CA TRP A 5 -21.13 -1.03 2.96
C TRP A 5 -22.15 -0.94 4.13
N ALA A 6 -22.19 0.19 4.84
CA ALA A 6 -23.11 0.41 5.97
C ALA A 6 -24.59 0.31 5.55
N ARG A 7 -24.94 0.83 4.37
CA ARG A 7 -26.29 0.75 3.81
C ARG A 7 -26.70 -0.69 3.47
N LEU A 8 -25.78 -1.49 2.93
CA LEU A 8 -26.04 -2.88 2.53
C LEU A 8 -26.23 -3.80 3.74
N PHE A 9 -25.49 -3.58 4.82
CA PHE A 9 -25.62 -4.35 6.07
C PHE A 9 -26.94 -4.02 6.80
N GLN A 10 -27.35 -2.75 6.81
CA GLN A 10 -28.67 -2.33 7.33
C GLN A 10 -29.87 -2.93 6.56
N GLN A 11 -29.65 -3.41 5.34
CA GLN A 11 -30.65 -4.06 4.49
C GLN A 11 -30.63 -5.60 4.59
N GLY A 12 -29.93 -6.17 5.57
CA GLY A 12 -29.95 -7.60 5.85
C GLY A 12 -28.97 -8.45 5.05
N ARG A 13 -27.96 -7.85 4.39
CA ARG A 13 -26.82 -8.64 3.88
C ARG A 13 -25.89 -9.01 5.04
N GLU A 14 -25.75 -10.31 5.30
CA GLU A 14 -24.91 -10.85 6.38
C GLU A 14 -23.43 -11.07 5.99
N SER A 15 -23.09 -10.94 4.70
CA SER A 15 -21.73 -11.15 4.19
C SER A 15 -21.06 -9.86 3.71
N CYS A 16 -19.79 -9.71 4.08
CA CYS A 16 -18.88 -8.66 3.62
C CYS A 16 -18.11 -9.08 2.36
N GLU A 17 -18.38 -10.27 1.82
CA GLU A 17 -17.67 -10.74 0.63
C GLU A 17 -18.01 -9.82 -0.54
N ASP A 18 -16.96 -9.27 -1.14
CA ASP A 18 -17.06 -8.58 -2.41
C ASP A 18 -17.78 -9.50 -3.40
N ASP A 19 -18.73 -8.96 -4.19
CA ASP A 19 -19.26 -9.71 -5.33
C ASP A 19 -18.07 -10.25 -6.14
N PRO A 20 -18.03 -11.54 -6.51
CA PRO A 20 -16.90 -12.13 -7.21
C PRO A 20 -16.60 -11.29 -8.44
N ARG A 21 -15.44 -10.64 -8.45
CA ARG A 21 -15.00 -9.75 -9.53
C ARG A 21 -14.67 -10.62 -10.74
N PRO A 22 -15.53 -10.71 -11.77
CA PRO A 22 -15.29 -11.61 -12.88
C PRO A 22 -13.99 -11.19 -13.58
N GLY A 23 -13.06 -12.13 -13.76
CA GLY A 23 -11.84 -11.90 -14.55
C GLY A 23 -10.67 -11.15 -13.88
N ARG A 24 -10.70 -10.88 -12.55
CA ARG A 24 -9.49 -10.42 -11.84
C ARG A 24 -8.80 -11.58 -11.14
N GLU A 25 -7.68 -12.04 -11.70
CA GLU A 25 -6.75 -12.90 -10.98
C GLU A 25 -6.32 -12.22 -9.67
N THR A 26 -6.53 -12.88 -8.54
CA THR A 26 -6.16 -12.40 -7.22
C THR A 26 -4.65 -12.41 -7.02
N LEU A 27 -4.13 -11.51 -6.18
CA LEU A 27 -2.73 -11.58 -5.77
C LEU A 27 -2.53 -12.82 -4.89
N ASN A 28 -1.60 -13.68 -5.26
CA ASN A 28 -1.15 -14.80 -4.44
C ASN A 28 0.37 -14.73 -4.28
N ALA A 29 0.93 -15.61 -3.45
CA ALA A 29 2.36 -15.62 -3.15
C ALA A 29 3.24 -15.77 -4.41
N GLU A 30 2.85 -16.61 -5.37
CA GLU A 30 3.63 -16.84 -6.59
C GLU A 30 3.66 -15.61 -7.50
N ARG A 31 2.49 -14.98 -7.71
CA ARG A 31 2.40 -13.75 -8.51
C ARG A 31 3.15 -12.61 -7.85
N TYR A 32 3.07 -12.52 -6.53
CA TYR A 32 3.82 -11.50 -5.78
C TYR A 32 5.34 -11.75 -5.84
N LEU A 33 5.80 -12.99 -5.71
CA LEU A 33 7.21 -13.35 -5.89
C LEU A 33 7.69 -13.03 -7.30
N ARG A 34 6.91 -13.38 -8.32
CA ARG A 34 7.21 -13.04 -9.72
C ARG A 34 7.35 -11.54 -9.92
N PHE A 35 6.46 -10.75 -9.31
CA PHE A 35 6.54 -9.30 -9.33
C PHE A 35 7.85 -8.79 -8.71
N LEU A 36 8.22 -9.29 -7.52
CA LEU A 36 9.46 -8.91 -6.85
C LEU A 36 10.71 -9.24 -7.67
N GLN A 37 10.69 -10.37 -8.38
CA GLN A 37 11.84 -10.88 -9.15
C GLN A 37 11.99 -10.22 -10.51
N ASN A 38 10.88 -9.92 -11.19
CA ASN A 38 10.91 -9.56 -12.62
C ASN A 38 10.43 -8.14 -12.89
N ASP A 39 9.39 -7.68 -12.19
CA ASP A 39 8.75 -6.40 -12.50
C ASP A 39 9.35 -5.27 -11.66
N LEU A 40 9.54 -5.50 -10.35
CA LEU A 40 10.08 -4.50 -9.43
C LEU A 40 11.48 -4.00 -9.85
N PRO A 41 12.44 -4.84 -10.28
CA PRO A 41 13.74 -4.34 -10.75
C PRO A 41 13.63 -3.40 -11.96
N VAL A 42 12.72 -3.69 -12.88
CA VAL A 42 12.46 -2.84 -14.06
C VAL A 42 11.86 -1.51 -13.63
N LEU A 43 10.90 -1.52 -12.69
CA LEU A 43 10.32 -0.28 -12.15
C LEU A 43 11.33 0.60 -11.40
N LEU A 44 12.45 0.02 -10.97
CA LEU A 44 13.51 0.72 -10.26
C LEU A 44 14.72 1.06 -11.15
N GLU A 45 14.67 0.79 -12.46
CA GLU A 45 15.82 0.96 -13.37
C GLU A 45 16.37 2.41 -13.40
N ASN A 46 15.51 3.40 -13.15
CA ASN A 46 15.85 4.81 -13.14
C ASN A 46 16.28 5.34 -11.75
N ILE A 47 16.38 4.46 -10.76
CA ILE A 47 16.83 4.77 -9.41
C ILE A 47 18.32 4.43 -9.29
N SER A 48 19.10 5.29 -8.64
CA SER A 48 20.55 5.06 -8.53
C SER A 48 20.85 3.73 -7.80
N PRO A 49 21.89 2.98 -8.22
CA PRO A 49 22.25 1.72 -7.59
C PRO A 49 22.51 1.85 -6.08
N GLU A 50 23.10 2.96 -5.64
CA GLU A 50 23.41 3.25 -4.24
C GLU A 50 22.11 3.37 -3.42
N LEU A 51 21.08 3.98 -3.99
CA LEU A 51 19.78 4.08 -3.33
C LEU A 51 19.10 2.71 -3.28
N ILE A 52 19.15 1.92 -4.35
CA ILE A 52 18.61 0.54 -4.38
C ILE A 52 19.30 -0.35 -3.33
N GLN A 53 20.62 -0.23 -3.20
CA GLN A 53 21.40 -1.00 -2.23
C GLN A 53 21.12 -0.61 -0.78
N THR A 54 20.52 0.56 -0.53
CA THR A 54 20.21 1.05 0.82
C THR A 54 18.71 1.20 1.10
N MET A 55 17.86 0.98 0.09
CA MET A 55 16.41 1.15 0.22
C MET A 55 15.78 0.13 1.17
N TRP A 56 14.64 0.50 1.73
CA TRP A 56 13.84 -0.36 2.56
C TRP A 56 12.55 -0.74 1.82
N LEU A 57 12.19 -2.03 1.85
CA LEU A 57 10.90 -2.48 1.33
C LEU A 57 9.91 -2.67 2.48
N GLN A 58 8.75 -2.03 2.43
CA GLN A 58 7.69 -2.19 3.43
C GLN A 58 6.51 -2.95 2.81
N ASN A 59 6.11 -4.04 3.45
CA ASN A 59 4.93 -4.83 3.14
C ASN A 59 3.89 -4.75 4.27
N ASP A 60 2.62 -4.84 3.90
CA ASP A 60 1.51 -4.97 4.84
C ASP A 60 1.31 -6.44 5.29
N GLY A 61 0.18 -6.70 5.97
CA GLY A 61 -0.17 -8.02 6.47
C GLY A 61 -0.81 -8.98 5.46
N CYS A 62 -0.83 -8.65 4.15
CA CYS A 62 -1.46 -9.49 3.12
C CYS A 62 -0.86 -10.91 3.09
N PRO A 63 -1.69 -11.98 2.98
CA PRO A 63 -1.21 -13.36 2.89
C PRO A 63 -0.14 -13.64 1.84
N ALA A 64 -0.24 -12.99 0.68
CA ALA A 64 0.75 -13.15 -0.39
C ALA A 64 2.16 -12.69 0.04
N HIS A 65 2.26 -11.70 0.94
CA HIS A 65 3.53 -11.06 1.29
C HIS A 65 4.38 -11.83 2.32
N TYR A 66 3.78 -12.75 3.09
CA TYR A 66 4.51 -13.47 4.15
C TYR A 66 4.74 -14.96 3.88
N ALA A 67 4.35 -15.45 2.70
CA ALA A 67 4.68 -16.80 2.26
C ALA A 67 6.18 -17.07 2.33
N LEU A 68 6.57 -18.32 2.62
CA LEU A 68 7.98 -18.69 2.88
C LEU A 68 8.91 -18.23 1.75
N ARG A 69 8.59 -18.59 0.50
CA ARG A 69 9.41 -18.24 -0.68
C ARG A 69 9.54 -16.72 -0.91
N VAL A 70 8.50 -15.96 -0.57
CA VAL A 70 8.55 -14.49 -0.63
C VAL A 70 9.51 -13.95 0.43
N ARG A 71 9.41 -14.44 1.67
CA ARG A 71 10.31 -14.01 2.75
C ARG A 71 11.77 -14.41 2.49
N GLU A 72 12.01 -15.59 1.94
CA GLU A 72 13.36 -16.03 1.53
C GLU A 72 13.95 -15.08 0.48
N HIS A 73 13.17 -14.74 -0.55
CA HIS A 73 13.60 -13.76 -1.55
C HIS A 73 13.91 -12.40 -0.93
N LEU A 74 13.02 -11.90 -0.05
CA LEU A 74 13.23 -10.62 0.64
C LEU A 74 14.46 -10.65 1.55
N HIS A 75 14.72 -11.75 2.24
CA HIS A 75 15.91 -11.91 3.08
C HIS A 75 17.20 -11.85 2.26
N ASN A 76 17.18 -12.43 1.07
CA ASN A 76 18.35 -12.47 0.18
C ASN A 76 18.59 -11.14 -0.53
N VAL A 77 17.54 -10.48 -1.03
CA VAL A 77 17.66 -9.25 -1.84
C VAL A 77 17.69 -7.98 -0.97
N TYR A 78 17.02 -8.00 0.18
CA TYR A 78 16.91 -6.89 1.13
C TYR A 78 17.39 -7.29 2.53
N PRO A 79 18.62 -7.79 2.70
CA PRO A 79 19.09 -8.33 3.98
C PRO A 79 19.00 -7.26 5.07
N GLY A 80 18.19 -7.52 6.10
CA GLY A 80 17.93 -6.59 7.20
C GLY A 80 17.18 -5.31 6.83
N ARG A 81 16.72 -5.16 5.58
CA ARG A 81 16.14 -3.91 5.02
C ARG A 81 14.71 -4.10 4.49
N TRP A 82 13.91 -4.94 5.13
CA TRP A 82 12.50 -5.02 4.81
C TRP A 82 11.64 -5.15 6.06
N ILE A 83 10.42 -4.62 5.95
CA ILE A 83 9.43 -4.54 7.01
C ILE A 83 8.21 -5.36 6.57
N GLY A 84 7.68 -6.20 7.44
CA GLY A 84 6.53 -7.02 7.11
C GLY A 84 6.21 -8.05 8.19
N ARG A 85 5.20 -8.87 7.94
CA ARG A 85 4.86 -9.96 8.86
C ARG A 85 5.96 -11.03 8.81
N LEU A 86 6.51 -11.38 9.98
CA LEU A 86 7.67 -12.30 10.13
C LEU A 86 8.94 -11.82 9.41
N GLY A 87 9.10 -10.50 9.24
CA GLY A 87 10.33 -9.90 8.74
C GLY A 87 11.30 -9.47 9.87
N PRO A 88 12.48 -8.95 9.50
CA PRO A 88 13.45 -8.37 10.42
C PRO A 88 12.85 -7.26 11.31
N ILE A 89 11.93 -6.48 10.73
CA ILE A 89 11.08 -5.54 11.45
C ILE A 89 9.63 -5.95 11.25
N LEU A 90 8.93 -6.21 12.37
CA LEU A 90 7.53 -6.63 12.35
C LEU A 90 6.63 -5.46 11.96
N TRP A 91 5.80 -5.67 10.93
CA TRP A 91 4.69 -4.76 10.64
C TRP A 91 3.48 -5.11 11.53
N PRO A 92 2.95 -4.16 12.32
CA PRO A 92 1.80 -4.43 13.18
C PRO A 92 0.54 -4.71 12.33
N PRO A 93 -0.32 -5.66 12.76
CA PRO A 93 -1.59 -5.90 12.09
C PRO A 93 -2.49 -4.65 12.19
N ARG A 94 -3.39 -4.48 11.20
CA ARG A 94 -4.44 -3.43 11.18
C ARG A 94 -3.89 -2.02 11.40
N SER A 95 -2.75 -1.69 10.82
CA SER A 95 -2.09 -0.38 10.99
C SER A 95 -2.04 0.46 9.71
N PRO A 96 -3.19 0.75 9.05
CA PRO A 96 -3.22 1.62 7.88
C PRO A 96 -2.77 3.05 8.23
N ASP A 97 -2.97 3.48 9.48
CA ASP A 97 -2.55 4.80 9.97
C ASP A 97 -1.04 5.02 9.98
N LEU A 98 -0.27 3.94 9.84
CA LEU A 98 1.18 3.95 9.72
C LEU A 98 1.66 3.69 8.30
N ASN A 99 0.80 3.20 7.39
CA ASN A 99 1.16 2.98 5.99
C ASN A 99 0.97 4.27 5.18
N PRO A 100 2.03 4.89 4.64
CA PRO A 100 1.90 6.12 3.89
C PRO A 100 1.08 6.02 2.60
N LEU A 101 0.99 4.83 2.01
CA LEU A 101 0.11 4.62 0.87
C LEU A 101 -1.36 4.69 1.30
N ASP A 102 -1.70 4.13 2.47
CA ASP A 102 -3.09 4.07 2.96
C ASP A 102 -3.57 5.40 3.54
N PHE A 103 -2.81 6.03 4.43
CA PHE A 103 -3.26 7.27 5.09
C PHE A 103 -3.19 8.50 4.17
N PHE A 104 -2.52 8.41 3.01
CA PHE A 104 -2.31 9.55 2.11
C PHE A 104 -2.49 9.20 0.64
N TYR A 105 -1.57 8.39 0.07
CA TYR A 105 -1.42 8.29 -1.39
C TYR A 105 -2.71 7.84 -2.09
N TRP A 106 -3.36 6.79 -1.58
CA TRP A 106 -4.59 6.27 -2.17
C TRP A 106 -5.78 7.23 -2.03
N GLY A 107 -5.81 8.06 -0.99
CA GLY A 107 -6.82 9.11 -0.82
C GLY A 107 -6.69 10.17 -1.91
N CYS A 108 -5.49 10.73 -2.07
CA CYS A 108 -5.18 11.73 -3.08
C CYS A 108 -5.39 11.20 -4.51
N LEU A 109 -4.96 9.96 -4.76
CA LEU A 109 -5.13 9.34 -6.07
C LEU A 109 -6.61 9.19 -6.44
N LYS A 110 -7.44 8.71 -5.49
CA LYS A 110 -8.88 8.55 -5.71
C LYS A 110 -9.58 9.89 -5.94
N GLU A 111 -9.22 10.92 -5.17
CA GLU A 111 -9.78 12.27 -5.34
C GLU A 111 -9.54 12.81 -6.75
N LYS A 112 -8.33 12.62 -7.29
CA LYS A 112 -7.98 13.04 -8.65
C LYS A 112 -8.66 12.20 -9.73
N VAL A 113 -8.57 10.87 -9.62
CA VAL A 113 -9.08 9.94 -10.64
C VAL A 113 -10.61 10.03 -10.79
N TYR A 114 -11.32 10.13 -9.66
CA TYR A 114 -12.77 10.15 -9.60
C TYR A 114 -13.37 11.56 -9.49
N LYS A 115 -12.59 12.61 -9.79
CA LYS A 115 -13.09 13.99 -9.85
C LYS A 115 -14.24 14.15 -10.86
N THR A 116 -14.20 13.34 -11.92
CA THR A 116 -15.27 13.21 -12.92
C THR A 116 -15.57 11.74 -13.14
N ASP A 117 -16.73 11.42 -13.70
CA ASP A 117 -17.11 10.04 -13.98
C ASP A 117 -16.10 9.36 -14.91
N VAL A 118 -15.87 8.08 -14.65
CA VAL A 118 -14.99 7.21 -15.43
C VAL A 118 -15.87 6.26 -16.23
N THR A 119 -15.75 6.31 -17.56
CA THR A 119 -16.64 5.59 -18.49
C THR A 119 -15.97 4.40 -19.15
N SER A 120 -14.65 4.21 -19.01
CA SER A 120 -13.92 3.03 -19.52
C SER A 120 -12.70 2.66 -18.68
N ILE A 121 -12.17 1.45 -18.90
CA ILE A 121 -10.96 0.95 -18.22
C ILE A 121 -9.72 1.70 -18.71
N GLU A 122 -9.66 2.03 -19.99
CA GLU A 122 -8.57 2.80 -20.61
C GLU A 122 -8.50 4.19 -19.98
N GLN A 123 -9.66 4.86 -19.87
CA GLN A 123 -9.75 6.15 -19.21
C GLN A 123 -9.33 6.06 -17.73
N LEU A 124 -9.73 4.99 -17.04
CA LEU A 124 -9.31 4.76 -15.65
C LEU A 124 -7.78 4.65 -15.55
N ARG A 125 -7.14 3.87 -16.41
CA ARG A 125 -5.68 3.68 -16.43
C ARG A 125 -4.96 5.00 -16.69
N THR A 126 -5.33 5.72 -17.75
CA THR A 126 -4.73 7.01 -18.10
C THR A 126 -4.88 8.01 -16.95
N ARG A 127 -6.04 8.08 -16.30
CA ARG A 127 -6.24 8.97 -15.15
C ARG A 127 -5.40 8.59 -13.93
N ILE A 128 -5.22 7.29 -13.67
CA ILE A 128 -4.35 6.81 -12.59
C ILE A 128 -2.90 7.26 -12.86
N GLU A 129 -2.41 7.09 -14.08
CA GLU A 129 -1.05 7.49 -14.48
C GLU A 129 -0.83 8.99 -14.33
N ILE A 130 -1.75 9.81 -14.88
CA ILE A 130 -1.68 11.28 -14.75
C ILE A 130 -1.73 11.70 -13.28
N ALA A 131 -2.67 11.17 -12.50
CA ALA A 131 -2.80 11.53 -11.10
C ALA A 131 -1.57 11.12 -10.27
N ALA A 132 -0.98 9.95 -10.56
CA ALA A 132 0.25 9.51 -9.91
C ALA A 132 1.42 10.44 -10.26
N GLN A 133 1.58 10.82 -11.54
CA GLN A 133 2.60 11.77 -11.97
C GLN A 133 2.46 13.12 -11.25
N GLU A 134 1.26 13.70 -11.22
CA GLU A 134 1.00 14.97 -10.52
C GLU A 134 1.32 14.89 -9.01
N ILE A 135 0.95 13.78 -8.35
CA ILE A 135 1.27 13.57 -6.93
C ILE A 135 2.78 13.53 -6.72
N ASN A 136 3.50 12.83 -7.60
CA ASN A 136 4.94 12.66 -7.53
C ASN A 136 5.69 13.98 -7.75
N GLU A 137 5.34 14.72 -8.80
CA GLU A 137 5.93 16.03 -9.14
C GLU A 137 5.69 17.09 -8.06
N ALA A 138 4.57 17.00 -7.33
CA ALA A 138 4.28 17.90 -6.21
C ALA A 138 5.22 17.73 -4.99
N GLY A 139 6.20 16.81 -5.04
CA GLY A 139 7.22 16.64 -4.01
C GLY A 139 6.69 16.04 -2.71
N PHE A 140 5.68 15.17 -2.80
CA PHE A 140 4.96 14.63 -1.64
C PHE A 140 5.86 13.82 -0.68
N ALA A 141 6.94 13.21 -1.17
CA ALA A 141 7.86 12.38 -0.37
C ALA A 141 8.36 13.10 0.90
N ARG A 142 8.65 14.41 0.82
CA ARG A 142 9.10 15.20 1.98
C ARG A 142 7.99 15.40 3.02
N ARG A 143 6.76 15.65 2.58
CA ARG A 143 5.59 15.78 3.46
C ARG A 143 5.25 14.45 4.12
N LEU A 144 5.35 13.38 3.35
CA LEU A 144 5.08 12.01 3.77
C LEU A 144 6.05 11.55 4.86
N LYS A 145 7.36 11.82 4.71
CA LYS A 145 8.36 11.54 5.76
C LYS A 145 8.03 12.22 7.08
N ARG A 146 7.65 13.50 7.05
CA ARG A 146 7.27 14.24 8.27
C ARG A 146 6.00 13.68 8.92
N SER A 147 4.97 13.43 8.10
CA SER A 147 3.71 12.84 8.56
C SER A 147 3.93 11.46 9.19
N PHE A 148 4.73 10.61 8.55
CA PHE A 148 5.06 9.28 9.04
C PHE A 148 5.72 9.32 10.42
N ILE A 149 6.76 10.14 10.61
CA ILE A 149 7.43 10.29 11.91
C ILE A 149 6.46 10.82 12.98
N ARG A 150 5.60 11.79 12.64
CA ARG A 150 4.58 12.32 13.56
C ARG A 150 3.59 11.23 13.98
N ARG A 151 3.12 10.41 13.03
CA ARG A 151 2.21 9.28 13.26
C ARG A 151 2.85 8.20 14.14
N CYS A 152 4.11 7.85 13.90
CA CYS A 152 4.85 6.93 14.78
C CYS A 152 4.94 7.45 16.21
N ARG A 153 5.24 8.75 16.40
CA ARG A 153 5.30 9.37 17.74
C ARG A 153 3.93 9.37 18.43
N ALA A 154 2.87 9.70 17.70
CA ALA A 154 1.50 9.68 18.22
C ALA A 154 1.09 8.25 18.63
N CYS A 155 1.43 7.24 17.82
CA CYS A 155 1.22 5.83 18.14
C CYS A 155 1.94 5.42 19.43
N ILE A 156 3.21 5.82 19.60
CA ILE A 156 3.99 5.57 20.83
C ILE A 156 3.34 6.25 22.03
N ALA A 157 2.94 7.52 21.91
CA ALA A 157 2.30 8.29 22.98
C ALA A 157 0.95 7.67 23.40
N ALA A 158 0.22 7.07 22.45
CA ALA A 158 -1.03 6.36 22.69
C ALA A 158 -0.83 4.90 23.14
N GLY A 159 0.41 4.43 23.36
CA GLY A 159 0.69 3.04 23.73
C GLY A 159 0.22 2.01 22.69
N GLY A 160 0.19 2.39 21.41
CA GLY A 160 -0.31 1.55 20.32
C GLY A 160 -1.83 1.59 20.08
N ALA A 161 -2.59 2.38 20.84
CA ALA A 161 -4.01 2.62 20.59
C ALA A 161 -4.24 3.57 19.40
N HIS A 162 -5.51 3.73 18.98
CA HIS A 162 -5.88 4.70 17.95
C HIS A 162 -5.44 6.11 18.33
N PHE A 163 -4.72 6.78 17.43
CA PHE A 163 -4.04 8.04 17.70
C PHE A 163 -4.42 9.16 16.73
N GLU A 164 -5.42 8.96 15.86
CA GLU A 164 -5.82 9.98 14.87
C GLU A 164 -6.23 11.31 15.53
N HIS A 165 -6.78 11.26 16.75
CA HIS A 165 -7.13 12.43 17.55
C HIS A 165 -5.91 13.25 18.03
N LEU A 166 -4.69 12.73 17.84
CA LEU A 166 -3.42 13.36 18.21
C LEU A 166 -2.66 13.94 16.99
N LEU A 167 -3.20 13.82 15.77
CA LEU A 167 -2.53 14.17 14.49
C LEU A 167 -2.86 15.56 13.94
#